data_AF-A0A3P7MQL7-F1
#
_entry.id   AF-A0A3P7MQL7-F1
#
_cell.length_a   1.000
_cell.length_b   1.000
_cell.length_c   1.000
_cell.angle_alpha   90.00
_cell.angle_beta   90.00
_cell.angle_gamma   90.00
#
_symmetry.space_group_name_H-M   'P 1'
#
loop_
_entity.id
_entity.type
_entity.pdbx_description
1 polymer ?
#
loop_
_entity_poly.entity_id
_entity_poly.type
_entity_poly.pdbx_seq_one_letter_code
_entity_poly.pdbx_strand_id
1 'polypeptide(L)'
;MQAAEAAGYIKAETEWEECLRSAATTQMPSSIRRLYAQTLLYCHPTNPTHLWNLFRAQMRTRSRMAQESDYMLDLLSIRHIKTILLSNGSSLEDCGLGLIENSLVRECGNDAVNAAQERIVNAIVEASRLPKGTGNKLYFIDGKAGCGKTHTLNTLINLLEAEGKRVLATASTGIAATLLKHE
;
A
#
# COMPACT_ATOMS: atom_id res chain seq x y z
N MET A 1 -37.23 14.07 -0.02
CA MET A 1 -35.90 14.48 -0.54
C MET A 1 -36.00 15.73 -1.41
N GLN A 2 -36.96 15.84 -2.34
CA GLN A 2 -37.11 17.00 -3.25
C GLN A 2 -37.46 18.35 -2.60
N ALA A 3 -38.04 18.38 -1.39
CA ALA A 3 -38.39 19.64 -0.72
C ALA A 3 -37.19 20.35 -0.06
N ALA A 4 -36.13 19.60 0.27
CA ALA A 4 -34.92 20.14 0.91
C ALA A 4 -33.93 20.73 -0.13
N GLU A 5 -33.93 20.21 -1.36
CA GLU A 5 -33.14 20.74 -2.48
C GLU A 5 -33.67 22.12 -2.94
N ALA A 6 -34.98 22.31 -2.98
CA ALA A 6 -35.60 23.55 -3.47
C ALA A 6 -35.39 24.77 -2.54
N ALA A 7 -34.99 24.55 -1.29
CA ALA A 7 -34.83 25.59 -0.27
C ALA A 7 -33.38 26.10 -0.10
N GLY A 8 -32.41 25.56 -0.87
CA GLY A 8 -31.02 26.03 -0.84
C GLY A 8 -30.23 25.71 0.44
N TYR A 9 -30.74 24.81 1.30
CA TYR A 9 -30.11 24.43 2.57
C TYR A 9 -29.03 23.35 2.46
N ILE A 10 -28.88 22.71 1.30
CA ILE A 10 -27.84 21.69 1.10
C ILE A 10 -26.57 22.41 0.64
N LYS A 11 -25.79 22.92 1.60
CA LYS A 11 -24.38 23.25 1.37
C LYS A 11 -23.69 21.94 0.98
N ALA A 12 -23.17 21.87 -0.24
CA ALA A 12 -22.49 20.69 -0.76
C ALA A 12 -21.42 20.17 0.22
N GLU A 13 -21.68 19.05 0.89
CA GLU A 13 -20.74 18.06 1.45
C GLU A 13 -19.48 18.54 2.21
N THR A 14 -19.37 19.81 2.62
CA THR A 14 -18.18 20.31 3.35
C THR A 14 -18.20 20.00 4.84
N GLU A 15 -19.31 19.53 5.40
CA GLU A 15 -19.46 19.33 6.84
C GLU A 15 -18.41 18.37 7.41
N TRP A 16 -18.17 17.25 6.73
CA TRP A 16 -17.18 16.26 7.15
C TRP A 16 -15.76 16.75 6.94
N GLU A 17 -15.52 17.52 5.88
CA GLU A 17 -14.24 18.17 5.65
C GLU A 17 -13.92 19.19 6.74
N GLU A 18 -14.86 20.06 7.09
CA GLU A 18 -14.69 21.06 8.15
C GLU A 18 -14.48 20.38 9.51
N CYS A 19 -15.25 19.32 9.79
CA CYS A 19 -15.11 18.53 11.00
C CYS A 19 -13.72 17.88 11.11
N LEU A 20 -13.26 17.19 10.06
CA LEU A 20 -11.94 16.57 10.03
C LEU A 20 -10.81 17.60 10.01
N ARG A 21 -11.02 18.77 9.39
CA ARG A 21 -10.06 19.89 9.40
C ARG A 21 -9.87 20.45 10.81
N SER A 22 -10.95 20.58 11.58
CA SER A 22 -10.87 20.98 12.99
C SER A 22 -10.20 19.91 13.86
N ALA A 23 -10.51 18.64 13.63
CA ALA A 23 -9.83 17.54 14.33
C ALA A 23 -8.33 17.49 13.98
N ALA A 24 -7.97 17.73 12.72
CA ALA A 24 -6.59 17.72 12.25
C ALA A 24 -5.69 18.76 12.93
N THR A 25 -6.25 19.86 13.44
CA THR A 25 -5.47 20.89 14.15
C THR A 25 -5.36 20.64 15.65
N THR A 26 -6.26 19.83 16.23
CA THR A 26 -6.41 19.71 17.69
C THR A 26 -6.21 18.30 18.24
N GLN A 27 -6.35 17.26 17.41
CA GLN A 27 -6.42 15.87 17.84
C GLN A 27 -5.20 15.04 17.44
N MET A 28 -4.98 13.96 18.17
CA MET A 28 -3.97 12.97 17.80
C MET A 28 -4.42 12.14 16.58
N PRO A 29 -3.47 11.59 15.78
CA PRO A 29 -3.78 10.78 14.60
C PRO A 29 -4.72 9.58 14.85
N SER A 30 -4.65 8.96 16.04
CA SER A 30 -5.58 7.89 16.45
C SER A 30 -7.02 8.36 16.58
N SER A 31 -7.23 9.55 17.16
CA SER A 31 -8.55 10.17 17.29
C SER A 31 -9.11 10.58 15.93
N ILE A 32 -8.28 11.13 15.04
CA ILE A 32 -8.68 11.49 13.68
C ILE A 32 -9.12 10.25 12.89
N ARG A 33 -8.36 9.14 12.98
CA ARG A 33 -8.74 7.85 12.36
C ARG A 33 -10.08 7.33 12.89
N ARG A 34 -10.33 7.46 14.20
CA ARG A 34 -11.60 7.06 14.82
C ARG A 34 -12.76 7.92 14.33
N LEU A 35 -12.58 9.23 14.29
CA LEU A 35 -13.58 10.16 13.78
C LEU A 35 -13.94 9.82 12.33
N TYR A 36 -12.93 9.62 11.48
CA TYR A 36 -13.13 9.21 10.10
C TYR A 36 -13.91 7.90 9.98
N ALA A 37 -13.53 6.86 10.75
CA ALA A 37 -14.26 5.59 10.77
C ALA A 37 -15.73 5.76 11.20
N GLN A 38 -16.01 6.63 12.18
CA GLN A 38 -17.38 6.95 12.59
C GLN A 38 -18.16 7.68 11.49
N THR A 39 -17.52 8.63 10.79
CA THR A 39 -18.12 9.28 9.62
C THR A 39 -18.52 8.26 8.56
N LEU A 40 -17.66 7.28 8.27
CA LEU A 40 -17.98 6.21 7.31
C LEU A 40 -19.18 5.37 7.73
N LEU A 41 -19.21 4.93 9.00
CA LEU A 41 -20.24 4.03 9.52
C LEU A 41 -21.63 4.68 9.61
N TYR A 42 -21.69 5.94 10.04
CA TYR A 42 -22.96 6.57 10.43
C TYR A 42 -23.43 7.61 9.42
N CYS A 43 -22.51 8.22 8.68
CA CYS A 43 -22.81 9.38 7.85
C CYS A 43 -22.74 9.09 6.34
N HIS A 44 -22.16 7.95 5.95
CA HIS A 44 -22.07 7.49 4.55
C HIS A 44 -21.70 8.63 3.57
N PRO A 45 -20.51 9.25 3.72
CA PRO A 45 -20.13 10.38 2.89
C PRO A 45 -20.12 9.97 1.41
N THR A 46 -20.57 10.86 0.52
CA THR A 46 -20.71 10.59 -0.92
C THR A 46 -19.39 10.22 -1.58
N ASN A 47 -18.26 10.74 -1.09
CA ASN A 47 -16.94 10.40 -1.60
C ASN A 47 -15.94 10.09 -0.46
N PRO A 48 -15.97 8.87 0.11
CA PRO A 48 -15.07 8.44 1.18
C PRO A 48 -13.59 8.55 0.77
N THR A 49 -13.29 8.15 -0.46
CA THR A 49 -11.92 8.16 -1.01
C THR A 49 -11.35 9.57 -1.12
N HIS A 50 -12.17 10.55 -1.52
CA HIS A 50 -11.75 11.95 -1.53
C HIS A 50 -11.38 12.44 -0.13
N LEU A 51 -12.24 12.16 0.85
CA LEU A 51 -12.05 12.56 2.24
C LEU A 51 -10.79 11.91 2.86
N TRP A 52 -10.55 10.64 2.55
CA TRP A 52 -9.29 9.96 2.89
C TRP A 52 -8.08 10.71 2.31
N ASN A 53 -8.09 11.02 1.01
CA ASN A 53 -6.96 11.66 0.35
C ASN A 53 -6.64 13.05 0.92
N LEU A 54 -7.66 13.80 1.35
CA LEU A 54 -7.48 15.10 2.00
C LEU A 54 -6.80 15.01 3.37
N PHE A 55 -7.12 14.00 4.18
CA PHE A 55 -6.73 13.94 5.60
C PHE A 55 -5.77 12.80 5.97
N ARG A 56 -5.37 11.94 5.03
CA ARG A 56 -4.48 10.79 5.29
C ARG A 56 -3.18 11.19 5.99
N ALA A 57 -2.59 12.32 5.61
CA ALA A 57 -1.33 12.79 6.17
C ALA A 57 -1.41 13.04 7.69
N GLN A 58 -2.56 13.53 8.16
CA GLN A 58 -2.84 13.82 9.56
C GLN A 58 -3.24 12.58 10.36
N MET A 59 -3.63 11.50 9.67
CA MET A 59 -3.93 10.20 10.28
C MET A 59 -2.68 9.34 10.53
N ARG A 60 -1.52 9.71 9.95
CA ARG A 60 -0.26 8.99 10.11
C ARG A 60 0.28 9.11 11.53
N THR A 61 0.73 7.99 12.09
CA THR A 61 1.46 7.97 13.37
C THR A 61 2.95 7.79 13.10
N ARG A 62 3.75 8.86 13.17
CA ARG A 62 5.20 8.76 12.95
C ARG A 62 5.91 8.30 14.22
N SER A 63 6.69 7.23 14.12
CA SER A 63 7.65 6.86 15.16
C SER A 63 8.89 7.75 15.07
N ARG A 64 9.44 8.17 16.22
CA ARG A 64 10.68 8.97 16.28
C ARG A 64 11.92 8.24 15.77
N MET A 65 11.86 6.92 15.64
CA MET A 65 13.02 6.05 15.38
C MET A 65 13.01 5.37 14.01
N ALA A 66 11.95 5.54 13.21
CA ALA A 66 11.80 4.82 11.94
C ALA A 66 11.60 5.80 10.77
N GLN A 67 12.45 5.69 9.74
CA GLN A 67 12.17 6.26 8.43
C GLN A 67 11.22 5.30 7.70
N GLU A 68 9.93 5.49 7.93
CA GLU A 68 8.87 4.77 7.21
C GLU A 68 8.41 5.63 6.02
N SER A 69 8.14 4.97 4.89
CA SER A 69 7.58 5.66 3.73
C SER A 69 6.17 6.16 4.03
N ASP A 70 5.78 7.24 3.37
CA ASP A 70 4.45 7.82 3.52
C ASP A 70 3.34 6.82 3.14
N TYR A 71 3.60 5.94 2.16
CA TYR A 71 2.70 4.85 1.78
C TYR A 71 2.55 3.81 2.90
N MET A 72 3.63 3.47 3.62
CA MET A 72 3.56 2.55 4.77
C MET A 72 2.74 3.14 5.91
N LEU A 73 2.95 4.41 6.21
CA LEU A 73 2.18 5.12 7.24
C LEU A 73 0.69 5.22 6.87
N ASP A 74 0.37 5.43 5.60
CA ASP A 74 -0.99 5.41 5.08
C ASP A 74 -1.61 4.01 5.19
N LEU A 75 -0.87 2.96 4.85
CA LEU A 75 -1.33 1.57 4.95
C LEU A 75 -1.63 1.18 6.41
N LEU A 76 -0.76 1.53 7.35
CA LEU A 76 -0.99 1.29 8.79
C LEU A 76 -2.22 2.05 9.29
N SER A 77 -2.44 3.25 8.77
CA SER A 77 -3.61 4.07 9.10
C SER A 77 -4.91 3.43 8.59
N ILE A 78 -4.95 2.99 7.33
CA ILE A 78 -6.08 2.26 6.74
C ILE A 78 -6.36 0.96 7.49
N ARG A 79 -5.34 0.19 7.84
CA ARG A 79 -5.51 -1.05 8.61
C ARG A 79 -6.13 -0.83 9.98
N HIS A 80 -5.73 0.24 10.66
CA HIS A 80 -6.36 0.61 11.92
C HIS A 80 -7.83 1.01 11.73
N ILE A 81 -8.14 1.77 10.69
CA ILE A 81 -9.54 2.11 10.33
C ILE A 81 -10.33 0.83 10.05
N LYS A 82 -9.78 -0.11 9.26
CA LYS A 82 -10.38 -1.43 9.00
C LYS A 82 -10.73 -2.17 10.29
N THR A 83 -9.82 -2.20 11.26
CA THR A 83 -10.08 -2.83 12.57
C THR A 83 -11.28 -2.17 13.27
N ILE A 84 -11.39 -0.84 13.23
CA ILE A 84 -12.52 -0.11 13.82
C ILE A 84 -13.82 -0.49 13.10
N LEU A 85 -13.83 -0.51 11.76
CA LEU A 85 -15.00 -0.87 10.97
C LEU A 85 -15.46 -2.30 11.26
N LEU A 86 -14.53 -3.26 11.24
CA LEU A 86 -14.82 -4.67 11.52
C LEU A 86 -15.39 -4.87 12.93
N SER A 87 -14.86 -4.12 13.92
CA SER A 87 -15.38 -4.15 15.29
C SER A 87 -16.81 -3.62 15.40
N ASN A 88 -17.28 -2.85 14.40
CA ASN A 88 -18.65 -2.33 14.30
C ASN A 88 -19.49 -3.09 13.24
N GLY A 89 -19.01 -4.24 12.75
CA GLY A 89 -19.75 -5.08 11.80
C GLY A 89 -19.75 -4.60 10.35
N SER A 90 -18.85 -3.69 9.97
CA SER A 90 -18.70 -3.19 8.60
C SER A 90 -17.33 -3.54 8.02
N SER A 91 -17.19 -3.53 6.70
CA SER A 91 -15.91 -3.72 5.99
C SER A 91 -15.43 -2.43 5.30
N LEU A 92 -14.19 -2.44 4.77
CA LEU A 92 -13.70 -1.32 3.95
C LEU A 92 -14.41 -1.27 2.60
N GLU A 93 -14.79 -2.43 2.09
CA GLU A 93 -15.53 -2.63 0.85
C GLU A 93 -16.91 -1.98 0.95
N ASP A 94 -17.62 -2.21 2.07
CA ASP A 94 -18.92 -1.60 2.34
C ASP A 94 -18.85 -0.07 2.43
N CYS A 95 -17.71 0.47 2.90
CA CYS A 95 -17.47 1.91 3.01
C CYS A 95 -16.82 2.52 1.75
N GLY A 96 -16.69 1.78 0.64
CA GLY A 96 -16.13 2.30 -0.62
C GLY A 96 -14.61 2.51 -0.62
N LEU A 97 -13.87 1.90 0.31
CA LEU A 97 -12.42 2.03 0.46
C LEU A 97 -11.62 0.76 0.09
N GLY A 98 -12.29 -0.31 -0.37
CA GLY A 98 -11.64 -1.61 -0.63
C GLY A 98 -10.46 -1.56 -1.61
N LEU A 99 -10.45 -0.63 -2.56
CA LEU A 99 -9.34 -0.46 -3.50
C LEU A 99 -8.12 0.25 -2.89
N ILE A 100 -8.31 1.05 -1.84
CA ILE A 100 -7.24 1.86 -1.24
C ILE A 100 -6.23 0.96 -0.54
N GLU A 101 -6.67 -0.03 0.24
CA GLU A 101 -5.76 -0.95 0.92
C GLU A 101 -4.90 -1.70 -0.10
N ASN A 102 -5.51 -2.23 -1.17
CA ASN A 102 -4.79 -2.95 -2.23
C ASN A 102 -3.80 -2.06 -2.98
N SER A 103 -4.18 -0.82 -3.29
CA SER A 103 -3.28 0.16 -3.90
C SER A 103 -2.08 0.45 -3.00
N LEU A 104 -2.32 0.71 -1.70
CA LEU A 104 -1.25 1.01 -0.75
C LEU A 104 -0.33 -0.19 -0.51
N VAL A 105 -0.85 -1.42 -0.47
CA VAL A 105 -0.03 -2.64 -0.37
C VAL A 105 0.90 -2.77 -1.58
N ARG A 106 0.41 -2.48 -2.79
CA ARG A 106 1.23 -2.47 -4.00
C ARG A 106 2.29 -1.37 -3.96
N GLU A 107 1.92 -0.15 -3.59
CA GLU A 107 2.86 0.98 -3.49
C GLU A 107 3.92 0.75 -2.39
N CYS A 108 3.56 0.20 -1.24
CA CYS A 108 4.53 -0.24 -0.22
C CYS A 108 5.46 -1.34 -0.73
N GLY A 109 4.95 -2.25 -1.56
CA GLY A 109 5.78 -3.26 -2.24
C GLY A 109 6.76 -2.64 -3.23
N ASN A 110 6.35 -1.56 -3.92
CA ASN A 110 7.19 -0.84 -4.87
C ASN A 110 8.24 0.05 -4.18
N ASP A 111 7.86 0.76 -3.11
CA ASP A 111 8.78 1.47 -2.20
C ASP A 111 9.85 0.53 -1.61
N ALA A 112 9.56 -0.78 -1.57
CA ALA A 112 10.45 -1.80 -1.05
C ALA A 112 11.52 -2.27 -2.05
N VAL A 113 11.56 -1.77 -3.30
CA VAL A 113 12.80 -1.86 -4.10
C VAL A 113 13.76 -0.81 -3.57
N ASN A 114 14.37 -1.13 -2.42
CA ASN A 114 15.43 -0.29 -1.88
C ASN A 114 16.59 -0.22 -2.89
N ALA A 115 17.40 0.84 -2.82
CA ALA A 115 18.54 1.03 -3.74
C ALA A 115 19.51 -0.19 -3.79
N ALA A 116 19.51 -1.05 -2.77
CA ALA A 116 20.29 -2.29 -2.79
C ALA A 116 19.63 -3.38 -3.66
N GLN A 117 18.31 -3.56 -3.59
CA GLN A 117 17.56 -4.47 -4.47
C GLN A 117 17.64 -4.00 -5.92
N GLU A 118 17.54 -2.70 -6.19
CA GLU A 118 17.72 -2.14 -7.53
C GLU A 118 19.12 -2.44 -8.08
N ARG A 119 20.17 -2.28 -7.27
CA ARG A 119 21.54 -2.67 -7.66
C ARG A 119 21.66 -4.15 -7.97
N ILE A 120 21.03 -5.01 -7.17
CA ILE A 120 21.05 -6.47 -7.40
C ILE A 120 20.36 -6.80 -8.72
N VAL A 121 19.17 -6.26 -8.95
CA VAL A 121 18.40 -6.47 -10.17
C VAL A 121 19.19 -5.99 -11.39
N ASN A 122 19.70 -4.76 -11.37
CA ASN A 122 20.49 -4.21 -12.47
C ASN A 122 21.75 -5.02 -12.74
N ALA A 123 22.49 -5.43 -11.70
CA ALA A 123 23.69 -6.24 -11.87
C ALA A 123 23.40 -7.58 -12.56
N ILE A 124 22.31 -8.26 -12.19
CA ILE A 124 21.95 -9.56 -12.78
C ILE A 124 21.40 -9.38 -14.20
N VAL A 125 20.57 -8.38 -14.44
CA VAL A 125 20.01 -8.08 -15.78
C VAL A 125 21.14 -7.75 -16.77
N GLU A 126 22.09 -6.89 -16.40
CA GLU A 126 23.24 -6.57 -17.26
C GLU A 126 24.12 -7.80 -17.52
N ALA A 127 24.36 -8.64 -16.49
CA ALA A 127 25.10 -9.89 -16.66
C ALA A 127 24.39 -10.90 -17.59
N SER A 128 23.05 -10.84 -17.65
CA SER A 128 22.24 -11.68 -18.54
C SER A 128 22.39 -11.31 -20.02
N ARG A 129 22.78 -10.06 -20.31
CA ARG A 129 23.01 -9.54 -21.67
C ARG A 129 24.39 -9.93 -22.21
N LEU A 130 25.35 -10.23 -21.33
CA LEU A 130 26.68 -10.67 -21.75
C LEU A 130 26.65 -12.04 -22.45
N PRO A 131 27.58 -12.33 -23.37
CA PRO A 131 27.68 -13.62 -24.05
C PRO A 131 27.81 -14.82 -23.08
N LYS A 132 27.51 -16.02 -23.59
CA LYS A 132 27.75 -17.27 -22.84
C LYS A 132 29.26 -17.50 -22.75
N GLY A 133 29.79 -17.59 -21.52
CA GLY A 133 31.22 -17.81 -21.25
C GLY A 133 31.99 -16.58 -20.75
N THR A 134 31.36 -15.40 -20.69
CA THR A 134 31.99 -14.18 -20.19
C THR A 134 31.53 -13.87 -18.77
N GLY A 135 32.46 -13.86 -17.82
CA GLY A 135 32.24 -13.48 -16.42
C GLY A 135 31.54 -14.53 -15.55
N ASN A 136 31.51 -14.28 -14.24
CA ASN A 136 30.75 -15.08 -13.29
C ASN A 136 29.28 -14.61 -13.29
N LYS A 137 28.35 -15.54 -13.52
CA LYS A 137 26.90 -15.28 -13.56
C LYS A 137 26.13 -15.95 -12.43
N LEU A 138 26.85 -16.50 -11.45
CA LEU A 138 26.25 -17.08 -10.24
C LEU A 138 26.19 -16.01 -9.15
N TYR A 139 24.97 -15.70 -8.71
CA TYR A 139 24.72 -14.70 -7.67
C TYR A 139 24.00 -15.35 -6.49
N PHE A 140 24.37 -14.93 -5.28
CA PHE A 140 23.68 -15.29 -4.05
C PHE A 140 22.98 -14.05 -3.51
N ILE A 141 21.67 -14.15 -3.29
CA ILE A 141 20.87 -13.09 -2.67
C ILE A 141 20.61 -13.51 -1.23
N ASP A 142 21.30 -12.86 -0.30
CA ASP A 142 21.12 -13.06 1.14
C ASP A 142 20.46 -11.84 1.79
N GLY A 143 19.66 -12.09 2.83
CA GLY A 143 18.98 -11.06 3.59
C GLY A 143 18.21 -11.66 4.76
N LYS A 144 17.96 -10.87 5.80
CA LYS A 144 17.17 -11.31 6.96
C LYS A 144 15.72 -11.64 6.57
N ALA A 145 15.01 -12.36 7.43
CA ALA A 145 13.57 -12.60 7.27
C ALA A 145 12.83 -11.24 7.15
N GLY A 146 11.88 -11.14 6.23
CA GLY A 146 11.13 -9.91 5.99
C GLY A 146 11.79 -8.87 5.06
N CYS A 147 13.03 -9.06 4.60
CA CYS A 147 13.72 -8.10 3.73
C CYS A 147 13.31 -8.11 2.24
N GLY A 148 12.15 -8.71 1.90
CA GLY A 148 11.63 -8.68 0.52
C GLY A 148 12.37 -9.55 -0.49
N LYS A 149 13.16 -10.55 -0.08
CA LYS A 149 13.90 -11.45 -1.01
C LYS A 149 13.00 -12.08 -2.07
N THR A 150 11.83 -12.59 -1.67
CA THR A 150 10.83 -13.16 -2.58
C THR A 150 10.33 -12.12 -3.59
N HIS A 151 10.14 -10.88 -3.15
CA HIS A 151 9.74 -9.79 -4.04
C HIS A 151 10.85 -9.52 -5.07
N THR A 152 12.10 -9.38 -4.63
CA THR A 152 13.25 -9.18 -5.53
C THR A 152 13.39 -10.30 -6.57
N LEU A 153 13.20 -11.56 -6.15
CA LEU A 153 13.23 -12.71 -7.07
C LEU A 153 12.10 -12.65 -8.10
N ASN A 154 10.87 -12.33 -7.68
CA ASN A 154 9.74 -12.18 -8.61
C ASN A 154 9.93 -11.01 -9.57
N THR A 155 10.48 -9.88 -9.10
CA THR A 155 10.83 -8.74 -9.96
C THR A 155 11.87 -9.15 -11.00
N LEU A 156 12.91 -9.90 -10.59
CA LEU A 156 13.94 -10.38 -11.51
C LEU A 156 13.38 -11.33 -12.58
N ILE A 157 12.49 -12.26 -12.20
CA ILE A 157 11.81 -13.17 -13.14
C ILE A 157 11.08 -12.36 -14.21
N ASN A 158 10.20 -11.43 -13.80
CA ASN A 158 9.42 -10.62 -14.74
C ASN A 158 10.31 -9.79 -15.69
N LEU A 159 11.42 -9.24 -15.19
CA LEU A 159 12.32 -8.41 -15.99
C LEU A 159 13.09 -9.25 -17.03
N LEU A 160 13.60 -10.42 -16.63
CA LEU A 160 14.29 -11.31 -17.54
C LEU A 160 13.35 -11.87 -18.61
N GLU A 161 12.11 -12.20 -18.25
CA GLU A 161 11.07 -12.61 -19.20
C GLU A 161 10.70 -11.47 -20.17
N ALA A 162 10.60 -10.23 -19.67
CA ALA A 162 10.37 -9.06 -20.50
C ALA A 162 11.52 -8.80 -21.51
N GLU A 163 12.76 -9.19 -21.17
CA GLU A 163 13.90 -9.20 -22.10
C GLU A 163 13.93 -10.43 -23.04
N GLY A 164 12.90 -11.28 -23.01
CA GLY A 164 12.78 -12.48 -23.83
C GLY A 164 13.67 -13.64 -23.36
N LYS A 165 14.17 -13.61 -22.12
CA LYS A 165 14.92 -14.72 -21.53
C LYS A 165 13.94 -15.76 -20.98
N ARG A 166 14.32 -17.03 -21.08
CA ARG A 166 13.60 -18.12 -20.41
C ARG A 166 14.12 -18.28 -18.99
N VAL A 167 13.25 -18.18 -18.00
CA VAL A 167 13.58 -18.29 -16.58
C VAL A 167 13.02 -19.62 -16.04
N LEU A 168 13.79 -20.28 -15.17
CA LEU A 168 13.34 -21.47 -14.44
C LEU A 168 13.47 -21.19 -12.94
N ALA A 169 12.33 -21.11 -12.26
CA ALA A 169 12.28 -20.92 -10.82
C ALA A 169 12.18 -22.28 -10.10
N THR A 170 13.09 -22.55 -9.16
CA THR A 170 13.07 -23.78 -8.36
C THR A 170 13.14 -23.45 -6.87
N ALA A 171 12.38 -24.15 -6.04
CA ALA A 171 12.40 -24.00 -4.60
C ALA A 171 12.47 -25.36 -3.89
N SER A 172 13.09 -25.40 -2.71
CA SER A 172 13.23 -26.64 -1.92
C SER A 172 11.97 -27.02 -1.13
N THR A 173 11.01 -26.10 -0.97
CA THR A 173 9.75 -26.33 -0.24
C THR A 173 8.55 -25.94 -1.08
N GLY A 174 7.42 -26.63 -0.90
CA GLY A 174 6.18 -26.36 -1.65
C GLY A 174 5.63 -24.95 -1.45
N ILE A 175 5.69 -24.43 -0.22
CA ILE A 175 5.26 -23.06 0.10
C ILE A 175 6.12 -22.03 -0.64
N ALA A 176 7.43 -22.24 -0.71
CA ALA A 176 8.31 -21.34 -1.45
C ALA A 176 8.10 -21.42 -2.97
N ALA A 177 7.74 -22.59 -3.50
CA ALA A 177 7.40 -22.75 -4.91
C ALA A 177 6.15 -21.94 -5.30
N THR A 178 5.12 -21.90 -4.45
CA THR A 178 3.90 -21.10 -4.69
C THR A 178 4.16 -19.59 -4.70
N LEU A 179 5.20 -19.12 -4.00
CA LEU A 179 5.50 -17.70 -3.87
C LEU A 179 6.32 -17.13 -5.03
N LEU A 180 6.93 -18.00 -5.84
CA LEU A 180 7.67 -17.59 -7.03
C LEU A 180 6.75 -17.64 -8.25
N LYS A 181 6.83 -16.62 -9.11
CA LYS A 181 6.14 -16.66 -10.38
C LYS A 181 6.70 -17.79 -11.24
N HIS A 182 5.81 -18.63 -11.75
CA HIS A 182 6.11 -19.68 -12.71
C HIS A 182 4.87 -19.80 -13.61
N GLU A 183 4.98 -19.32 -14.86
CA GLU A 183 4.01 -19.63 -15.92
C GLU A 183 4.53 -20.76 -16.80
#